data_AF-A0A6J4VKQ6-F1
#
_entry.id   AF-A0A6J4VKQ6-F1
#
_cell.length_a   1.000
_cell.length_b   1.000
_cell.length_c   1.000
_cell.angle_alpha   90.00
_cell.angle_beta   90.00
_cell.angle_gamma   90.00
#
_symmetry.space_group_name_H-M   'P 1'
#
loop_
_entity.id
_entity.type
_entity.pdbx_description
1 polymer ?
#
loop_
_entity_poly.entity_id
_entity_poly.type
_entity_poly.pdbx_seq_one_letter_code
_entity_poly.pdbx_strand_id
1 'polypeptide(L)'
;LDLVLVRPVSGQFYMTLRWLQPGELFNVLTGAGLVVIGLVRNGIAPSPGSILQAVLLLICGCILLACCWSATAIVAFWLTSVSAMSELFRDILGTGRFPLGFYPGSVRVFLTFVFPVGFATTFPTEALVGEGSWWAVGFGVALSGGLLLALRAYWRFAVRSYASASS
;
A
#
# COMPACT_ATOMS: atom_id res chain seq x y z
N LEU A 1 7.13 18.72 18.42
CA LEU A 1 7.97 18.57 17.21
C LEU A 1 9.41 18.17 17.60
N ASP A 2 9.92 18.58 18.77
CA ASP A 2 11.31 18.33 19.21
C ASP A 2 11.64 16.90 19.65
N LEU A 3 10.66 16.07 20.01
CA LEU A 3 10.90 14.67 20.42
C LEU A 3 11.01 13.68 19.24
N VAL A 4 10.72 14.11 18.01
CA VAL A 4 10.81 13.27 16.80
C VAL A 4 12.20 13.33 16.15
N LEU A 5 13.02 14.34 16.50
CA LEU A 5 14.34 14.57 15.92
C LEU A 5 15.49 13.81 16.61
N VAL A 6 15.26 13.17 17.77
CA VAL A 6 16.34 12.59 18.59
C VAL A 6 16.41 11.06 18.51
N ARG A 7 15.41 10.36 17.96
CA ARG A 7 15.43 8.88 17.92
C ARG A 7 15.96 8.36 16.57
N PRO A 8 16.95 7.45 16.56
CA PRO A 8 17.44 6.77 15.36
C PRO A 8 16.49 5.63 14.99
N VAL A 9 15.19 5.93 14.99
CA VAL A 9 14.13 5.10 14.43
C VAL A 9 13.30 6.07 13.61
N SER A 10 13.13 5.80 12.32
CA SER A 10 12.43 6.69 11.38
C SER A 10 11.10 7.16 11.99
N GLY A 11 10.92 8.46 12.18
CA GLY A 11 9.66 9.04 12.66
C GLY A 11 8.46 8.62 11.81
N GLN A 12 8.70 8.27 10.53
CA GLN A 12 7.75 7.62 9.62
C GLN A 12 7.22 6.30 10.21
N PHE A 13 8.08 5.34 10.57
CA PHE A 13 7.67 4.05 11.15
C PHE A 13 6.94 4.21 12.49
N TYR A 14 7.37 5.15 13.33
CA TYR A 14 6.72 5.41 14.62
C TYR A 14 5.33 6.05 14.46
N MET A 15 5.13 6.94 13.48
CA MET A 15 3.82 7.51 13.19
C MET A 15 2.86 6.50 12.56
N THR A 16 3.36 5.57 11.74
CA THR A 16 2.53 4.54 11.09
C THR A 16 2.05 3.47 12.08
N LEU A 17 2.86 3.08 13.07
CA LEU A 17 2.53 2.00 14.02
C LEU A 17 1.93 2.46 15.34
N ARG A 18 1.94 3.77 15.63
CA ARG A 18 1.42 4.34 16.89
C ARG A 18 -0.08 4.07 17.10
N TRP A 19 -0.84 3.86 16.03
CA TRP A 19 -2.29 3.70 16.08
C TRP A 19 -2.71 2.36 15.48
N LEU A 20 -2.23 1.26 16.06
CA LEU A 20 -2.83 -0.05 15.83
C LEU A 20 -4.24 -0.04 16.43
N GLN A 21 -5.24 0.13 15.58
CA GLN A 21 -6.64 0.08 15.96
C GLN A 21 -7.07 -1.39 16.07
N PRO A 22 -7.50 -1.89 17.24
CA PRO A 22 -7.97 -3.27 17.38
C PRO A 22 -9.11 -3.63 16.42
N GLY A 23 -9.91 -2.64 16.01
CA GLY A 23 -10.95 -2.80 15.00
C GLY A 23 -10.43 -3.29 13.65
N GLU A 24 -9.24 -2.86 13.24
CA GLU A 24 -8.66 -3.29 11.96
C GLU A 24 -8.21 -4.76 11.99
N LEU A 25 -7.90 -5.31 13.16
CA LEU A 25 -7.64 -6.74 13.30
C LEU A 25 -8.88 -7.56 12.95
N PHE A 26 -10.07 -7.11 13.37
CA PHE A 26 -11.33 -7.75 12.99
C PHE A 26 -11.55 -7.67 11.47
N ASN A 27 -11.26 -6.53 10.84
CA ASN A 27 -11.36 -6.39 9.38
C ASN A 27 -10.44 -7.39 8.65
N VAL A 28 -9.20 -7.57 9.11
CA VAL A 28 -8.27 -8.55 8.56
C VAL A 28 -8.80 -9.98 8.72
N LEU A 29 -9.31 -10.33 9.90
CA LEU A 29 -9.88 -11.65 10.17
C LEU A 29 -11.11 -11.92 9.30
N THR A 30 -12.02 -10.95 9.18
CA THR A 30 -13.20 -11.06 8.30
C THR A 30 -12.78 -11.19 6.84
N GLY A 31 -11.81 -10.40 6.38
CA GLY A 31 -11.26 -10.50 5.02
C GLY A 31 -10.65 -11.86 4.74
N ALA A 32 -9.82 -12.39 5.66
CA ALA A 32 -9.25 -13.73 5.54
C ALA A 32 -10.34 -14.81 5.50
N GLY A 33 -11.37 -14.71 6.34
CA GLY A 33 -12.52 -15.60 6.32
C GLY A 33 -13.27 -15.57 4.98
N LEU A 34 -13.50 -14.38 4.42
CA LEU A 34 -14.14 -14.23 3.11
C LEU A 34 -13.31 -14.85 1.98
N VAL A 35 -11.98 -14.70 2.03
CA VAL A 35 -11.07 -15.34 1.06
C VAL A 35 -11.18 -16.86 1.14
N VAL A 36 -11.13 -17.44 2.34
CA VAL A 36 -11.27 -18.90 2.54
C VAL A 36 -12.64 -19.39 2.04
N ILE A 37 -13.73 -18.70 2.40
CA ILE A 37 -15.07 -19.04 1.93
C ILE A 37 -15.15 -18.96 0.40
N GLY A 38 -14.57 -17.93 -0.20
CA GLY A 38 -14.50 -17.74 -1.65
C GLY A 38 -13.77 -18.89 -2.35
N LEU A 39 -12.61 -19.29 -1.83
CA LEU A 39 -11.83 -20.41 -2.38
C LEU A 39 -12.60 -21.73 -2.30
N VAL A 40 -13.18 -22.04 -1.13
CA VAL A 40 -13.95 -23.27 -0.92
C VAL A 40 -15.19 -23.32 -1.81
N ARG A 41 -15.94 -22.21 -1.94
CA ARG A 41 -17.15 -22.15 -2.78
C ARG A 41 -16.86 -22.32 -4.27
N ASN A 42 -15.68 -21.88 -4.72
CA ASN A 42 -15.26 -22.05 -6.12
C ASN A 42 -14.50 -23.37 -6.37
N GLY A 43 -14.37 -24.23 -5.35
CA GLY A 43 -13.63 -25.50 -5.49
C GLY A 43 -12.14 -25.32 -5.73
N ILE A 44 -11.58 -24.17 -5.35
CA ILE A 44 -10.17 -23.83 -5.58
C ILE A 44 -9.36 -24.26 -4.36
N ALA A 45 -8.37 -25.13 -4.58
CA ALA A 45 -7.37 -25.50 -3.60
C ALA A 45 -6.01 -24.88 -4.00
N PRO A 46 -5.60 -23.74 -3.39
CA PRO A 46 -4.36 -23.09 -3.76
C PRO A 46 -3.15 -23.99 -3.49
N SER A 47 -2.23 -24.06 -4.44
CA SER A 47 -0.96 -24.75 -4.23
C SER A 47 -0.09 -23.98 -3.20
N PRO A 48 0.87 -24.63 -2.52
CA PRO A 48 1.82 -23.92 -1.66
C PRO A 48 2.56 -22.78 -2.37
N GLY A 49 2.85 -22.95 -3.67
CA GLY A 49 3.45 -21.90 -4.50
C GLY A 49 2.52 -20.70 -4.72
N SER A 50 1.24 -20.96 -5.00
CA SER A 50 0.18 -19.93 -5.13
C SER A 50 0.02 -19.13 -3.84
N ILE A 51 0.02 -19.81 -2.69
CA ILE A 51 -0.05 -19.16 -1.37
C ILE A 51 1.19 -18.27 -1.15
N LEU A 52 2.39 -18.78 -1.44
CA LEU A 52 3.63 -18.02 -1.29
C LEU A 52 3.64 -16.77 -2.19
N GLN A 53 3.24 -16.90 -3.46
CA GLN A 53 3.09 -15.76 -4.38
C GLN A 53 2.11 -14.73 -3.83
N ALA A 54 0.94 -15.17 -3.37
CA ALA A 54 -0.09 -14.30 -2.82
C ALA A 54 0.40 -13.52 -1.59
N VAL A 55 1.11 -14.19 -0.67
CA VAL A 55 1.68 -13.55 0.52
C VAL A 55 2.74 -12.51 0.14
N LEU A 56 3.65 -12.83 -0.79
CA LEU A 56 4.67 -11.90 -1.25
C LEU A 56 4.07 -10.67 -1.94
N LEU A 57 3.06 -10.87 -2.79
CA LEU A 57 2.35 -9.80 -3.48
C LEU A 57 1.54 -8.94 -2.50
N LEU A 58 0.93 -9.55 -1.48
CA LEU A 58 0.21 -8.84 -0.42
C LEU A 58 1.17 -7.94 0.37
N ILE A 59 2.35 -8.45 0.73
CA ILE A 59 3.39 -7.64 1.40
C ILE A 59 3.81 -6.46 0.53
N CYS A 60 4.05 -6.70 -0.77
CA CYS A 60 4.39 -5.63 -1.71
C CYS A 60 3.27 -4.58 -1.79
N GLY A 61 2.01 -5.01 -1.88
CA GLY A 61 0.83 -4.15 -1.88
C GLY A 61 0.73 -3.29 -0.62
N CYS A 62 0.92 -3.87 0.56
CA CYS A 62 0.94 -3.15 1.83
C CYS A 62 2.04 -2.07 1.87
N ILE A 63 3.26 -2.41 1.43
CA ILE A 63 4.39 -1.46 1.36
C ILE A 63 4.05 -0.30 0.42
N LEU A 64 3.51 -0.63 -0.75
CA LEU A 64 3.15 0.35 -1.77
C LEU A 64 2.08 1.33 -1.29
N LEU A 65 1.00 0.82 -0.68
CA LEU A 65 -0.05 1.66 -0.08
C LEU A 65 0.48 2.54 1.07
N ALA A 66 1.35 1.97 1.92
CA ALA A 66 2.00 2.73 2.99
C ALA A 66 2.91 3.83 2.43
N CYS A 67 3.58 3.61 1.30
CA CYS A 67 4.38 4.63 0.64
C CYS A 67 3.51 5.76 0.11
N CYS A 68 2.39 5.46 -0.55
CA CYS A 68 1.46 6.48 -1.05
C CYS A 68 0.86 7.31 0.09
N TRP A 69 0.45 6.66 1.19
CA TRP A 69 -0.03 7.35 2.40
C TRP A 69 1.06 8.24 3.03
N SER A 70 2.29 7.75 3.09
CA SER A 70 3.41 8.54 3.61
C SER A 70 3.74 9.73 2.72
N ALA A 71 3.62 9.59 1.40
CA ALA A 71 3.82 10.67 0.45
C ALA A 71 2.78 11.79 0.64
N THR A 72 1.49 11.44 0.80
CA THR A 72 0.45 12.45 1.07
C THR A 72 0.70 13.18 2.39
N ALA A 73 1.19 12.48 3.42
CA ALA A 73 1.57 13.11 4.68
C ALA A 73 2.74 14.12 4.53
N ILE A 74 3.67 13.90 3.60
CA ILE A 74 4.75 14.86 3.31
C ILE A 74 4.21 16.06 2.53
N VAL A 75 3.33 15.84 1.55
CA VAL A 75 2.70 16.94 0.79
C VAL A 75 1.78 17.77 1.70
N ALA A 76 1.18 17.16 2.73
CA ALA A 76 0.37 17.84 3.72
C ALA A 76 1.13 18.93 4.51
N PHE A 77 2.48 18.92 4.54
CA PHE A 77 3.25 20.05 5.07
C PHE A 77 3.05 21.36 4.28
N TRP A 78 2.65 21.25 3.01
CA TRP A 78 2.47 22.37 2.09
C TRP A 78 0.99 22.64 1.75
N LEU A 79 0.07 21.78 2.22
CA LEU A 79 -1.37 21.90 1.99
C LEU A 79 -2.08 22.40 3.25
N THR A 80 -3.10 23.22 3.06
CA THR A 80 -3.91 23.82 4.13
C THR A 80 -4.88 22.84 4.81
N SER A 81 -5.08 21.63 4.27
CA SER A 81 -6.07 20.64 4.75
C SER A 81 -5.56 19.19 4.67
N VAL A 82 -5.36 18.59 5.85
CA VAL A 82 -4.98 17.16 6.00
C VAL A 82 -6.19 16.23 5.83
N SER A 83 -7.40 16.71 6.15
CA SER A 83 -8.64 15.92 6.11
C SER A 83 -9.04 15.57 4.68
N ALA A 84 -9.02 16.54 3.76
CA ALA A 84 -9.39 16.33 2.36
C ALA A 84 -8.49 15.28 1.67
N MET A 85 -7.20 15.25 2.00
CA MET A 85 -6.28 14.22 1.48
C MET A 85 -6.58 12.83 2.04
N SER A 86 -7.00 12.75 3.30
CA SER A 86 -7.36 11.48 3.94
C SER A 86 -8.66 10.90 3.37
N GLU A 87 -9.61 11.76 3.02
CA GLU A 87 -10.86 11.37 2.32
C GLU A 87 -10.57 10.89 0.91
N LEU A 88 -9.82 11.67 0.12
CA LEU A 88 -9.43 11.29 -1.24
C LEU A 88 -8.69 9.94 -1.25
N PHE A 89 -7.78 9.71 -0.31
CA PHE A 89 -7.08 8.43 -0.21
C PHE A 89 -8.04 7.27 0.07
N ARG A 90 -9.03 7.46 0.96
CA ARG A 90 -10.06 6.45 1.25
C ARG A 90 -10.94 6.16 0.03
N ASP A 91 -11.31 7.16 -0.73
CA ASP A 91 -12.07 6.97 -1.98
C ASP A 91 -11.28 6.16 -2.99
N ILE A 92 -9.98 6.46 -3.14
CA ILE A 92 -9.07 5.70 -4.01
C ILE A 92 -8.92 4.26 -3.51
N LEU A 93 -8.76 4.02 -2.20
CA LEU A 93 -8.77 2.65 -1.65
C LEU A 93 -10.08 1.91 -1.98
N GLY A 94 -11.22 2.61 -1.97
CA GLY A 94 -12.53 2.07 -2.34
C GLY A 94 -12.59 1.51 -3.75
N THR A 95 -11.77 2.03 -4.68
CA THR A 95 -11.69 1.51 -6.06
C THR A 95 -11.13 0.08 -6.13
N GLY A 96 -10.39 -0.36 -5.11
CA GLY A 96 -9.82 -1.70 -5.01
C GLY A 96 -10.84 -2.83 -4.86
N ARG A 97 -12.12 -2.49 -4.66
CA ARG A 97 -13.25 -3.43 -4.61
C ARG A 97 -13.52 -4.11 -5.96
N PHE A 98 -13.10 -3.48 -7.05
CA PHE A 98 -13.22 -4.04 -8.40
C PHE A 98 -11.82 -4.41 -8.92
N PRO A 99 -11.68 -5.57 -9.59
CA PRO A 99 -10.38 -5.97 -10.12
C PRO A 99 -9.94 -5.05 -11.27
N LEU A 100 -8.63 -4.93 -11.48
CA LEU A 100 -8.02 -4.04 -12.48
C LEU A 100 -8.57 -4.23 -13.91
N GLY A 101 -9.07 -5.43 -14.23
CA GLY A 101 -9.71 -5.77 -15.49
C GLY A 101 -10.92 -4.89 -15.85
N PHE A 102 -11.66 -4.38 -14.86
CA PHE A 102 -12.86 -3.56 -15.06
C PHE A 102 -12.57 -2.13 -15.51
N TYR A 103 -11.34 -1.65 -15.30
CA TYR A 103 -10.97 -0.27 -15.58
C TYR A 103 -10.34 -0.11 -16.98
N PRO A 104 -10.57 1.03 -17.66
CA PRO A 104 -9.90 1.34 -18.92
C PRO A 104 -8.38 1.46 -18.71
N GLY A 105 -7.60 1.27 -19.78
CA GLY A 105 -6.14 1.12 -19.69
C GLY A 105 -5.41 2.24 -18.93
N SER A 106 -5.83 3.49 -19.09
CA SER A 106 -5.25 4.64 -18.38
C SER A 106 -5.49 4.59 -16.86
N VAL A 107 -6.71 4.26 -16.44
CA VAL A 107 -7.08 4.13 -15.03
C VAL A 107 -6.38 2.91 -14.42
N ARG A 108 -6.27 1.82 -15.17
CA ARG A 108 -5.51 0.63 -14.75
C ARG A 108 -4.05 0.98 -14.45
N VAL A 109 -3.38 1.72 -15.34
CA VAL A 109 -1.99 2.18 -15.13
C VAL A 109 -1.93 3.07 -13.88
N PHE A 110 -2.84 4.02 -13.73
CA PHE A 110 -2.88 4.87 -12.55
C PHE A 110 -3.03 4.07 -11.24
N LEU A 111 -3.96 3.11 -11.21
CA LEU A 111 -4.23 2.23 -10.05
C LEU A 111 -3.17 1.15 -9.81
N THR A 112 -2.19 1.01 -10.72
CA THR A 112 -1.07 0.07 -10.58
C THR A 112 0.21 0.79 -10.18
N PHE A 113 0.48 1.97 -10.73
CA PHE A 113 1.77 2.65 -10.57
C PHE A 113 1.71 3.89 -9.67
N VAL A 114 0.59 4.63 -9.65
CA VAL A 114 0.48 5.91 -8.92
C VAL A 114 -0.20 5.68 -7.57
N PHE A 115 -1.37 5.05 -7.60
CA PHE A 115 -2.11 4.61 -6.42
C PHE A 115 -2.30 3.10 -6.54
N PRO A 116 -1.32 2.29 -6.12
CA PRO A 116 -1.20 0.84 -6.35
C PRO A 116 -2.24 0.00 -5.59
N VAL A 117 -3.46 0.50 -5.45
CA VAL A 117 -4.61 -0.16 -4.85
C VAL A 117 -4.99 -1.39 -5.65
N GLY A 118 -5.08 -1.25 -6.98
CA GLY A 118 -5.42 -2.38 -7.84
C GLY A 118 -4.32 -3.43 -7.84
N PHE A 119 -3.05 -3.02 -7.69
CA PHE A 119 -1.95 -3.95 -7.48
C PHE A 119 -2.14 -4.73 -6.18
N ALA A 120 -2.39 -4.01 -5.07
CA ALA A 120 -2.50 -4.59 -3.73
C ALA A 120 -3.71 -5.53 -3.56
N THR A 121 -4.76 -5.39 -4.37
CA THR A 121 -5.94 -6.26 -4.31
C THR A 121 -5.95 -7.35 -5.38
N THR A 122 -5.66 -7.00 -6.63
CA THR A 122 -5.88 -7.91 -7.77
C THR A 122 -4.82 -9.01 -7.85
N PHE A 123 -3.55 -8.66 -7.73
CA PHE A 123 -2.44 -9.60 -7.94
C PHE A 123 -2.38 -10.71 -6.87
N PRO A 124 -2.57 -10.44 -5.57
CA PRO A 124 -2.65 -11.50 -4.57
C PRO A 124 -3.85 -12.44 -4.82
N THR A 125 -4.98 -11.91 -5.28
CA THR A 125 -6.17 -12.72 -5.61
C THR A 125 -5.92 -13.61 -6.82
N GLU A 126 -5.35 -13.08 -7.90
CA GLU A 126 -4.96 -13.88 -9.08
C GLU A 126 -4.00 -15.00 -8.69
N ALA A 127 -3.03 -14.72 -7.80
CA ALA A 127 -2.12 -15.74 -7.28
C ALA A 127 -2.83 -16.86 -6.53
N LEU A 128 -3.81 -16.55 -5.67
CA LEU A 128 -4.59 -17.55 -4.92
C LEU A 128 -5.47 -18.42 -5.81
N VAL A 129 -5.99 -17.87 -6.92
CA VAL A 129 -6.83 -18.59 -7.88
C VAL A 129 -6.00 -19.45 -8.86
N GLY A 130 -4.67 -19.31 -8.84
CA GLY A 130 -3.76 -20.09 -9.68
C GLY A 130 -3.35 -19.40 -10.98
N GLU A 131 -3.74 -18.14 -11.16
CA GLU A 131 -3.37 -17.29 -12.31
C GLU A 131 -2.11 -16.44 -12.03
N GLY A 132 -1.51 -16.61 -10.85
CA GLY A 132 -0.31 -15.89 -10.43
C GLY A 132 0.92 -16.21 -11.25
N SER A 133 1.81 -15.21 -11.37
CA SER A 133 3.10 -15.35 -12.04
C SER A 133 4.24 -14.89 -11.15
N TRP A 134 5.35 -15.63 -11.15
CA TRP A 134 6.60 -15.21 -10.49
C TRP A 134 7.18 -13.92 -11.09
N TRP A 135 6.87 -13.63 -12.36
CA TRP A 135 7.18 -12.34 -12.96
C TRP A 135 6.47 -11.19 -12.23
N ALA A 136 5.19 -11.38 -11.89
CA ALA A 136 4.41 -10.39 -11.15
C ALA A 136 4.96 -10.17 -9.73
N VAL A 137 5.44 -11.23 -9.08
CA VAL A 137 6.14 -11.13 -7.78
C VAL A 137 7.42 -10.28 -7.93
N GLY A 138 8.26 -10.60 -8.92
CA GLY A 138 9.49 -9.84 -9.19
C GLY A 138 9.21 -8.36 -9.49
N PHE A 139 8.18 -8.09 -10.30
CA PHE A 139 7.70 -6.75 -10.59
C PHE A 139 7.20 -6.03 -9.32
N GLY A 140 6.41 -6.69 -8.47
CA GLY A 140 5.95 -6.14 -7.20
C GLY A 140 7.07 -5.78 -6.24
N VAL A 141 8.10 -6.63 -6.15
CA VAL A 141 9.31 -6.38 -5.34
C VAL A 141 10.09 -5.19 -5.90
N ALA A 142 10.30 -5.13 -7.21
CA ALA A 142 11.00 -4.02 -7.85
C ALA A 142 10.24 -2.69 -7.68
N LEU A 143 8.92 -2.70 -7.88
CA LEU A 143 8.07 -1.52 -7.76
C LEU A 143 8.04 -1.02 -6.31
N SER A 144 7.79 -1.91 -5.34
CA SER A 144 7.77 -1.55 -3.91
C SER A 144 9.14 -1.05 -3.42
N GLY A 145 10.23 -1.70 -3.82
CA GLY A 145 11.58 -1.25 -3.54
C GLY A 145 11.89 0.13 -4.15
N GLY A 146 11.54 0.34 -5.41
CA GLY A 146 11.71 1.62 -6.10
C GLY A 146 10.94 2.75 -5.43
N LEU A 147 9.67 2.52 -5.08
CA LEU A 147 8.82 3.53 -4.44
C LEU A 147 9.30 3.86 -3.02
N LEU A 148 9.76 2.87 -2.25
CA LEU A 148 10.39 3.08 -0.94
C LEU A 148 11.65 3.96 -1.04
N LEU A 149 12.51 3.70 -2.03
CA LEU A 149 13.70 4.51 -2.27
C LEU A 149 13.35 5.94 -2.69
N ALA A 150 12.36 6.11 -3.57
CA ALA A 150 11.86 7.41 -3.99
C ALA A 150 11.29 8.20 -2.81
N LEU A 151 10.47 7.56 -1.97
CA LEU A 151 9.91 8.17 -0.76
C LEU A 151 11.00 8.61 0.22
N ARG A 152 12.04 7.79 0.42
CA ARG A 152 13.20 8.14 1.26
C ARG A 152 13.96 9.34 0.71
N ALA A 153 14.14 9.43 -0.61
CA ALA A 153 14.76 10.58 -1.25
C ALA A 153 13.91 11.85 -1.09
N TYR A 154 12.60 11.74 -1.31
CA TYR A 154 11.66 12.84 -1.16
C TYR A 154 11.61 13.37 0.28
N TRP A 155 11.59 12.48 1.28
CA TRP A 155 11.67 12.86 2.68
C TRP A 155 12.92 13.68 3.00
N ARG A 156 14.10 13.24 2.53
CA ARG A 156 15.36 13.97 2.74
C ARG A 156 15.34 15.36 2.10
N PHE A 157 14.73 15.49 0.92
CA PHE A 157 14.55 16.78 0.26
C PHE A 157 13.62 17.71 1.04
N ALA A 158 12.48 17.21 1.49
CA ALA A 158 11.49 17.98 2.26
C ALA A 158 12.08 18.53 3.57
N VAL A 159 12.81 17.71 4.33
CA VAL A 159 13.45 18.14 5.60
C VAL A 159 14.49 19.24 5.38
N ARG A 160 15.31 19.15 4.32
CA ARG A 160 16.30 20.18 3.99
C ARG A 160 15.65 21.53 3.65
N SER A 161 14.54 21.50 2.93
CA SER A 161 13.81 22.72 2.55
C SER A 161 13.22 23.42 3.78
N TYR A 162 12.70 22.66 4.74
CA TYR A 162 12.14 23.20 5.99
C TYR A 162 13.22 23.84 6.88
N ALA A 163 14.41 23.23 6.96
CA ALA A 163 15.53 23.78 7.74
C ALA A 163 16.04 25.13 7.20
N SER A 164 15.91 25.39 5.88
CA SER A 164 16.34 26.66 5.27
C SER A 164 15.39 27.84 5.50
N ALA A 165 14.14 27.58 5.91
CA ALA A 165 13.15 28.63 6.16
C ALA A 165 13.13 29.09 7.64
N SER A 166 13.89 28.43 8.52
CA SER A 166 13.96 28.70 9.97
C SER A 166 15.23 29.44 10.40
N SER A 167 16.09 29.84 9.45
CA SER A 167 17.29 30.66 9.66
C SER A 167 17.10 32.04 9.05
#